data_AF-A0A8H7MLK2-F1
#
_entry.id   AF-A0A8H7MLK2-F1
#
_cell.length_a   1.000
_cell.length_b   1.000
_cell.length_c   1.000
_cell.angle_alpha   90.00
_cell.angle_beta   90.00
_cell.angle_gamma   90.00
#
_symmetry.space_group_name_H-M   'P 1'
#
loop_
_entity.id
_entity.type
_entity.pdbx_description
1 polymer ?
#
loop_
_entity_poly.entity_id
_entity_poly.type
_entity_poly.pdbx_seq_one_letter_code
_entity_poly.pdbx_strand_id
1 'polypeptide(L)'
;MSIKSTLFFGLAALSAMTEAAPTKRASAGKRGLAFPKQNNGVAGSTYTQLFKNYDQITWMYNWEAVIDGTPISGLEYVPLLHSNQDWCTAGWATNVANAQKNYKVSHVLSFNEPDQCGGGGSCMSVSDAVTAHKKFIQPLAGSLKIGSPAVTNGDGADKGINWLKSFMSGCSDCQIDFVTAHYYAWDKAEDFKAYMTNFHKTFNKPVWITEFGVTEGNAPAFLKEILPWMDQQSWIERYAWHMAAPTTNEGGLKFLLNEAGNALNDIGTAFAS
;
A
#
# COMPACT_ATOMS: atom_id res chain seq x y z
N MET A 1 57.21 -69.28 -19.29
CA MET A 1 55.98 -68.95 -18.54
C MET A 1 56.12 -67.51 -18.08
N SER A 2 55.53 -66.55 -18.80
CA SER A 2 55.77 -65.11 -18.61
C SER A 2 54.43 -64.40 -18.45
N ILE A 3 54.22 -63.79 -17.29
CA ILE A 3 53.04 -63.01 -16.93
C ILE A 3 53.21 -61.61 -17.53
N LYS A 4 52.26 -61.15 -18.35
CA LYS A 4 52.14 -59.74 -18.75
C LYS A 4 50.94 -59.13 -18.03
N SER A 5 51.23 -58.21 -17.12
CA SER A 5 50.27 -57.32 -16.46
C SER A 5 49.98 -56.14 -17.39
N THR A 6 48.71 -55.81 -17.61
CA THR A 6 48.30 -54.59 -18.32
C THR A 6 47.52 -53.71 -17.35
N LEU A 7 48.12 -52.58 -16.98
CA LEU A 7 47.50 -51.53 -16.17
C LEU A 7 46.47 -50.77 -17.02
N PHE A 8 45.23 -50.67 -16.55
CA PHE A 8 44.23 -49.74 -17.06
C PHE A 8 44.34 -48.40 -16.31
N PHE A 9 44.63 -47.31 -17.03
CA PHE A 9 44.49 -45.95 -16.53
C PHE A 9 43.05 -45.47 -16.74
N GLY A 10 42.29 -45.32 -15.65
CA GLY A 10 40.99 -44.65 -15.66
C GLY A 10 41.15 -43.14 -15.53
N LEU A 11 40.66 -42.40 -16.52
CA LEU A 11 40.64 -40.94 -16.53
C LEU A 11 39.38 -40.46 -15.79
N ALA A 12 39.53 -39.94 -14.58
CA ALA A 12 38.43 -39.32 -13.84
C ALA A 12 38.25 -37.87 -14.29
N ALA A 13 37.14 -37.57 -14.96
CA ALA A 13 36.73 -36.21 -15.28
C ALA A 13 36.04 -35.58 -14.05
N LEU A 14 36.65 -34.56 -13.44
CA LEU A 14 35.99 -33.72 -12.45
C LEU A 14 35.08 -32.71 -13.19
N SER A 15 33.76 -32.95 -13.15
CA SER A 15 32.78 -31.91 -13.47
C SER A 15 32.60 -31.02 -12.24
N ALA A 16 33.13 -29.79 -12.31
CA ALA A 16 32.82 -28.75 -11.33
C ALA A 16 31.39 -28.24 -11.58
N MET A 17 30.48 -28.52 -10.64
CA MET A 17 29.15 -27.92 -10.61
C MET A 17 29.30 -26.50 -10.08
N THR A 18 29.28 -25.49 -10.96
CA THR A 18 29.11 -24.10 -10.56
C THR A 18 27.66 -23.93 -10.13
N GLU A 19 27.40 -24.09 -8.84
CA GLU A 19 26.12 -23.72 -8.25
C GLU A 19 26.02 -22.19 -8.28
N ALA A 20 25.27 -21.67 -9.25
CA ALA A 20 24.96 -20.26 -9.32
C ALA A 20 24.12 -19.92 -8.09
N ALA A 21 24.71 -19.20 -7.13
CA ALA A 21 23.97 -18.66 -6.01
C ALA A 21 22.78 -17.87 -6.55
N PRO A 22 21.55 -18.07 -6.03
CA PRO A 22 20.42 -17.25 -6.45
C PRO A 22 20.78 -15.80 -6.12
N THR A 23 20.97 -14.97 -7.14
CA THR A 23 20.94 -13.53 -6.98
C THR A 23 19.60 -13.22 -6.36
N LYS A 24 19.58 -12.86 -5.08
CA LYS A 24 18.41 -12.23 -4.45
C LYS A 24 18.12 -11.02 -5.34
N ARG A 25 17.13 -11.15 -6.22
CA ARG A 25 16.48 -9.98 -6.82
C ARG A 25 16.06 -9.20 -5.59
N ALA A 26 16.65 -8.03 -5.36
CA ALA A 26 16.15 -7.14 -4.31
C ALA A 26 14.65 -7.07 -4.55
N SER A 27 13.84 -7.54 -3.59
CA SER A 27 12.40 -7.40 -3.74
C SER A 27 12.18 -5.90 -3.90
N ALA A 28 11.50 -5.48 -4.96
CA ALA A 28 11.09 -4.09 -5.08
C ALA A 28 10.42 -3.69 -3.75
N GLY A 29 10.77 -2.51 -3.22
CA GLY A 29 10.23 -2.07 -1.95
C GLY A 29 8.69 -2.05 -1.97
N LYS A 30 8.07 -2.32 -0.83
CA LYS A 30 6.60 -2.35 -0.70
C LYS A 30 6.02 -1.02 -0.22
N ARG A 31 6.89 -0.06 0.10
CA ARG A 31 6.54 1.16 0.82
C ARG A 31 5.96 2.19 -0.14
N GLY A 32 4.86 2.81 0.27
CA GLY A 32 4.16 3.85 -0.47
C GLY A 32 4.15 5.18 0.25
N LEU A 33 4.01 6.26 -0.53
CA LEU A 33 3.75 7.59 0.00
C LEU A 33 2.25 7.90 -0.08
N ALA A 34 1.58 7.93 1.07
CA ALA A 34 0.31 8.63 1.22
C ALA A 34 0.62 10.12 1.43
N PHE A 35 0.14 11.02 0.56
CA PHE A 35 0.43 12.46 0.69
C PHE A 35 -0.82 13.30 0.43
N PRO A 36 -1.04 14.43 1.12
CA PRO A 36 -2.28 15.17 0.98
C PRO A 36 -2.36 15.81 -0.40
N LYS A 37 -3.56 16.15 -0.86
CA LYS A 37 -3.71 17.04 -2.02
C LYS A 37 -2.92 18.35 -1.79
N GLN A 38 -3.14 18.98 -0.64
CA GLN A 38 -2.42 20.16 -0.20
C GLN A 38 -2.37 20.25 1.32
N ASN A 39 -1.38 20.95 1.86
CA ASN A 39 -1.28 21.33 3.27
C ASN A 39 -0.89 22.81 3.35
N ASN A 40 -1.75 23.65 3.94
CA ASN A 40 -1.54 25.09 4.08
C ASN A 40 -1.16 25.82 2.77
N GLY A 41 -1.84 25.48 1.67
CA GLY A 41 -1.60 26.05 0.34
C GLY A 41 -0.43 25.46 -0.42
N VAL A 42 0.34 24.54 0.19
CA VAL A 42 1.42 23.81 -0.47
C VAL A 42 0.89 22.50 -1.01
N ALA A 43 1.04 22.27 -2.32
CA ALA A 43 0.68 20.99 -2.94
C ALA A 43 1.47 19.85 -2.28
N GLY A 44 0.77 18.81 -1.80
CA GLY A 44 1.42 17.77 -0.99
C GLY A 44 2.40 16.90 -1.78
N SER A 45 2.30 16.90 -3.11
CA SER A 45 3.30 16.27 -3.98
C SER A 45 4.72 16.82 -3.76
N THR A 46 4.86 18.07 -3.30
CA THR A 46 6.15 18.68 -2.95
C THR A 46 6.88 17.88 -1.86
N TYR A 47 6.14 17.35 -0.89
CA TYR A 47 6.72 16.58 0.23
C TYR A 47 7.31 15.24 -0.23
N THR A 48 6.82 14.67 -1.33
CA THR A 48 7.34 13.42 -1.88
C THR A 48 8.79 13.52 -2.34
N GLN A 49 9.27 14.73 -2.66
CA GLN A 49 10.65 14.98 -3.10
C GLN A 49 11.70 14.64 -2.02
N LEU A 50 11.31 14.66 -0.74
CA LEU A 50 12.18 14.28 0.37
C LEU A 50 12.53 12.78 0.37
N PHE A 51 11.80 11.97 -0.41
CA PHE A 51 11.97 10.52 -0.49
C PHE A 51 12.79 10.06 -1.71
N LYS A 52 13.35 10.97 -2.52
CA LYS A 52 14.01 10.66 -3.80
C LYS A 52 15.20 9.68 -3.76
N ASN A 53 15.80 9.49 -2.59
CA ASN A 53 16.97 8.64 -2.40
C ASN A 53 16.64 7.35 -1.61
N TYR A 54 15.35 7.00 -1.49
CA TYR A 54 14.91 5.81 -0.75
C TYR A 54 14.28 4.77 -1.68
N ASP A 55 15.09 3.79 -2.09
CA ASP A 55 14.71 2.76 -3.06
C ASP A 55 13.61 1.80 -2.55
N GLN A 56 13.32 1.81 -1.24
CA GLN A 56 12.21 1.06 -0.65
C GLN A 56 10.84 1.66 -1.00
N ILE A 57 10.81 2.92 -1.43
CA ILE A 57 9.59 3.64 -1.81
C ILE A 57 9.34 3.41 -3.31
N THR A 58 8.21 2.80 -3.65
CA THR A 58 7.96 2.36 -5.05
C THR A 58 6.64 2.85 -5.64
N TRP A 59 5.74 3.39 -4.81
CA TRP A 59 4.44 3.87 -5.24
C TRP A 59 3.95 5.03 -4.38
N MET A 60 2.92 5.73 -4.83
CA MET A 60 2.34 6.87 -4.13
C MET A 60 0.86 7.05 -4.47
N TYR A 61 0.11 7.67 -3.55
CA TYR A 61 -1.27 8.08 -3.76
C TYR A 61 -1.62 9.28 -2.86
N ASN A 62 -2.72 9.97 -3.17
CA ASN A 62 -3.09 11.20 -2.48
C ASN A 62 -4.58 11.37 -2.20
N TRP A 63 -5.29 10.25 -2.03
CA TRP A 63 -6.75 10.20 -1.87
C TRP A 63 -7.56 10.76 -3.03
N GLU A 64 -6.91 11.07 -4.15
CA GLU A 64 -7.49 11.71 -5.31
C GLU A 64 -7.16 10.92 -6.58
N ALA A 65 -7.73 11.36 -7.71
CA ALA A 65 -7.35 10.90 -9.04
C ALA A 65 -6.41 11.87 -9.78
N VAL A 66 -6.02 12.97 -9.12
CA VAL A 66 -5.20 14.04 -9.67
C VAL A 66 -4.14 14.42 -8.65
N ILE A 67 -2.92 14.68 -9.14
CA ILE A 67 -1.84 15.25 -8.35
C ILE A 67 -1.70 16.73 -8.70
N ASP A 68 -1.81 17.59 -7.70
CA ASP A 68 -1.41 19.00 -7.82
C ASP A 68 0.10 19.12 -7.65
N GLY A 69 0.76 20.00 -8.41
CA GLY A 69 2.21 20.21 -8.34
C GLY A 69 3.03 19.12 -9.05
N THR A 70 4.27 18.91 -8.61
CA THR A 70 5.19 17.92 -9.21
C THR A 70 5.66 16.92 -8.17
N PRO A 71 5.18 15.66 -8.23
CA PRO A 71 5.64 14.62 -7.33
C PRO A 71 7.03 14.13 -7.73
N ILE A 72 7.64 13.33 -6.85
CA ILE A 72 8.80 12.51 -7.18
C ILE A 72 8.51 11.68 -8.45
N SER A 73 9.46 11.65 -9.37
CA SER A 73 9.37 10.85 -10.60
C SER A 73 9.73 9.39 -10.35
N GLY A 74 9.23 8.48 -11.20
CA GLY A 74 9.64 7.08 -11.21
C GLY A 74 8.84 6.15 -10.30
N LEU A 75 8.00 6.70 -9.41
CA LEU A 75 7.04 5.92 -8.63
C LEU A 75 5.78 5.64 -9.44
N GLU A 76 5.10 4.53 -9.13
CA GLU A 76 3.73 4.33 -9.60
C GLU A 76 2.78 5.29 -8.87
N TYR A 77 1.89 5.95 -9.61
CA TYR A 77 0.75 6.65 -9.03
C TYR A 77 -0.48 5.74 -9.01
N VAL A 78 -1.17 5.70 -7.88
CA VAL A 78 -2.39 4.92 -7.70
C VAL A 78 -3.58 5.86 -7.46
N PRO A 79 -4.41 6.15 -8.48
CA PRO A 79 -5.62 6.95 -8.30
C PRO A 79 -6.56 6.32 -7.28
N LEU A 80 -7.21 7.16 -6.48
CA LEU A 80 -8.20 6.75 -5.49
C LEU A 80 -9.52 7.49 -5.73
N LEU A 81 -10.63 6.75 -5.80
CA LEU A 81 -11.97 7.36 -5.77
C LEU A 81 -12.46 7.40 -4.33
N HIS A 82 -12.41 8.57 -3.69
CA HIS A 82 -12.59 8.68 -2.25
C HIS A 82 -14.00 8.31 -1.77
N SER A 83 -15.03 8.80 -2.46
CA SER A 83 -16.43 8.54 -2.12
C SER A 83 -17.31 8.51 -3.37
N ASN A 84 -18.60 8.20 -3.20
CA ASN A 84 -19.62 8.31 -4.25
C ASN A 84 -20.18 9.73 -4.44
N GLN A 85 -19.67 10.73 -3.71
CA GLN A 85 -20.15 12.09 -3.82
C GLN A 85 -19.85 12.68 -5.21
N ASP A 86 -20.69 13.59 -5.69
CA ASP A 86 -20.56 14.15 -7.05
C ASP A 86 -19.22 14.86 -7.26
N TRP A 87 -18.69 15.53 -6.25
CA TRP A 87 -17.39 16.19 -6.32
C TRP A 87 -16.20 15.22 -6.44
N CYS A 88 -16.36 13.96 -6.03
CA CYS A 88 -15.40 12.87 -6.29
C CYS A 88 -15.60 12.24 -7.68
N THR A 89 -16.86 12.05 -8.08
CA THR A 89 -17.20 11.19 -9.23
C THR A 89 -17.30 11.92 -10.57
N ALA A 90 -17.65 13.21 -10.58
CA ALA A 90 -17.92 13.96 -11.81
C ALA A 90 -16.74 14.01 -12.79
N GLY A 91 -15.50 14.03 -12.27
CA GLY A 91 -14.28 14.05 -13.08
C GLY A 91 -13.53 12.71 -13.15
N TRP A 92 -14.02 11.67 -12.48
CA TRP A 92 -13.25 10.45 -12.19
C TRP A 92 -12.62 9.81 -13.43
N ALA A 93 -13.43 9.47 -14.44
CA ALA A 93 -12.93 8.77 -15.63
C ALA A 93 -11.89 9.59 -16.41
N THR A 94 -12.12 10.89 -16.56
CA THR A 94 -11.18 11.81 -17.21
C THR A 94 -9.87 11.93 -16.41
N ASN A 95 -9.97 12.03 -15.09
CA ASN A 95 -8.81 12.14 -14.20
C ASN A 95 -7.95 10.88 -14.23
N VAL A 96 -8.56 9.69 -14.17
CA VAL A 96 -7.83 8.41 -14.31
C VAL A 96 -7.16 8.30 -15.67
N ALA A 97 -7.86 8.67 -16.76
CA ALA A 97 -7.27 8.66 -18.10
C ALA A 97 -6.09 9.64 -18.22
N ASN A 98 -6.15 10.79 -17.57
CA ASN A 98 -5.04 11.74 -17.52
C ASN A 98 -3.89 11.22 -16.65
N ALA A 99 -4.19 10.56 -15.53
CA ALA A 99 -3.19 9.91 -14.69
C ALA A 99 -2.42 8.83 -15.45
N GLN A 100 -3.09 7.98 -16.24
CA GLN A 100 -2.46 6.95 -17.08
C GLN A 100 -1.56 7.53 -18.19
N LYS A 101 -1.84 8.76 -18.66
CA LYS A 101 -0.99 9.45 -19.65
C LYS A 101 0.26 10.05 -19.01
N ASN A 102 0.14 10.56 -17.79
CA ASN A 102 1.17 11.36 -17.14
C ASN A 102 2.07 10.56 -16.20
N TYR A 103 1.58 9.42 -15.70
CA TYR A 103 2.25 8.61 -14.69
C TYR A 103 2.16 7.12 -15.04
N LYS A 104 3.04 6.32 -14.43
CA LYS A 104 2.83 4.87 -14.38
C LYS A 104 1.63 4.60 -13.48
N VAL A 105 0.58 4.01 -14.05
CA VAL A 105 -0.62 3.58 -13.33
C VAL A 105 -0.93 2.15 -13.74
N SER A 106 -0.88 1.22 -12.79
CA SER A 106 -1.30 -0.18 -12.98
C SER A 106 -2.33 -0.66 -11.96
N HIS A 107 -2.60 0.15 -10.94
CA HIS A 107 -3.57 -0.13 -9.89
C HIS A 107 -4.51 1.06 -9.69
N VAL A 108 -5.66 0.79 -9.08
CA VAL A 108 -6.62 1.80 -8.64
C VAL A 108 -7.17 1.42 -7.27
N LEU A 109 -7.33 2.43 -6.41
CA LEU A 109 -7.94 2.28 -5.08
C LEU A 109 -9.41 2.70 -5.12
N SER A 110 -10.22 1.99 -4.35
CA SER A 110 -11.63 2.33 -4.14
C SER A 110 -11.80 3.20 -2.89
N PHE A 111 -13.02 3.24 -2.34
CA PHE A 111 -13.45 4.24 -1.37
C PHE A 111 -12.64 4.22 -0.08
N ASN A 112 -12.49 5.41 0.50
CA ASN A 112 -11.75 5.65 1.74
C ASN A 112 -12.69 5.52 2.94
N GLU A 113 -12.48 4.52 3.78
CA GLU A 113 -13.25 4.22 5.00
C GLU A 113 -14.77 4.42 4.81
N PRO A 114 -15.40 3.71 3.86
CA PRO A 114 -16.85 3.80 3.69
C PRO A 114 -17.60 3.35 4.96
N ASP A 115 -16.97 2.53 5.79
CA ASP A 115 -17.50 2.09 7.06
C ASP A 115 -17.45 3.16 8.16
N GLN A 116 -16.81 4.31 7.94
CA GLN A 116 -16.63 5.38 8.93
C GLN A 116 -17.29 6.70 8.48
N CYS A 117 -17.99 7.35 9.40
CA CYS A 117 -18.55 8.69 9.21
C CYS A 117 -17.77 9.71 10.03
N GLY A 118 -17.15 10.68 9.35
CA GLY A 118 -16.23 11.65 9.95
C GLY A 118 -14.77 11.20 9.88
N GLY A 119 -13.84 12.04 10.34
CA GLY A 119 -12.40 11.73 10.37
C GLY A 119 -11.73 11.55 9.00
N GLY A 120 -12.41 11.90 7.90
CA GLY A 120 -11.95 11.63 6.54
C GLY A 120 -12.55 10.38 5.89
N GLY A 121 -13.43 9.65 6.60
CA GLY A 121 -14.17 8.53 6.02
C GLY A 121 -15.31 8.97 5.11
N SER A 122 -15.56 8.17 4.08
CA SER A 122 -16.54 8.46 3.02
C SER A 122 -17.99 8.20 3.42
N CYS A 123 -18.24 7.53 4.56
CA CYS A 123 -19.57 7.30 5.13
C CYS A 123 -20.58 6.73 4.12
N MET A 124 -20.36 5.50 3.68
CA MET A 124 -21.17 4.86 2.65
C MET A 124 -21.81 3.57 3.14
N SER A 125 -23.10 3.39 2.83
CA SER A 125 -23.74 2.09 2.99
C SER A 125 -23.08 1.06 2.05
N VAL A 126 -23.16 -0.22 2.42
CA VAL A 126 -22.64 -1.30 1.55
C VAL A 126 -23.31 -1.27 0.17
N SER A 127 -24.63 -1.03 0.10
CA SER A 127 -25.36 -0.96 -1.17
C SER A 127 -24.91 0.21 -2.05
N ASP A 128 -24.66 1.38 -1.46
CA ASP A 128 -24.18 2.54 -2.22
C ASP A 128 -22.76 2.30 -2.71
N ALA A 129 -21.89 1.71 -1.88
CA ALA A 129 -20.54 1.35 -2.26
C ALA A 129 -20.52 0.32 -3.39
N VAL A 130 -21.32 -0.74 -3.34
CA VAL A 130 -21.42 -1.72 -4.44
C VAL A 130 -21.89 -1.04 -5.72
N THR A 131 -22.94 -0.22 -5.66
CA THR A 131 -23.48 0.50 -6.82
C THR A 131 -22.44 1.44 -7.43
N ALA A 132 -21.77 2.24 -6.59
CA ALA A 132 -20.75 3.18 -7.03
C ALA A 132 -19.50 2.46 -7.56
N HIS A 133 -19.07 1.37 -6.92
CA HIS A 133 -17.91 0.59 -7.36
C HIS A 133 -18.15 -0.02 -8.74
N LYS A 134 -19.33 -0.61 -8.98
CA LYS A 134 -19.73 -1.12 -10.29
C LYS A 134 -19.81 -0.02 -11.35
N LYS A 135 -20.30 1.17 -10.99
CA LYS A 135 -20.45 2.29 -11.91
C LYS A 135 -19.12 2.95 -12.29
N PHE A 136 -18.22 3.15 -11.33
CA PHE A 136 -17.06 4.01 -11.50
C PHE A 136 -15.71 3.29 -11.50
N ILE A 137 -15.57 2.19 -10.74
CA ILE A 137 -14.30 1.46 -10.62
C ILE A 137 -14.24 0.27 -11.58
N GLN A 138 -15.30 -0.55 -11.64
CA GLN A 138 -15.33 -1.73 -12.50
C GLN A 138 -15.13 -1.48 -14.01
N PRO A 139 -15.45 -0.30 -14.59
CA PRO A 139 -15.05 -0.01 -15.97
C PRO A 139 -13.53 -0.04 -16.22
N LEU A 140 -12.70 0.01 -15.17
CA LEU A 140 -11.24 -0.12 -15.25
C LEU A 140 -10.75 -1.57 -15.18
N ALA A 141 -11.65 -2.53 -14.92
CA ALA A 141 -11.34 -3.96 -14.85
C ALA A 141 -10.69 -4.45 -16.16
N GLY A 142 -9.81 -5.45 -16.06
CA GLY A 142 -8.98 -5.92 -17.17
C GLY A 142 -7.83 -4.99 -17.59
N SER A 143 -7.94 -3.67 -17.35
CA SER A 143 -6.89 -2.70 -17.67
C SER A 143 -6.02 -2.33 -16.47
N LEU A 144 -6.62 -2.27 -15.28
CA LEU A 144 -5.97 -1.98 -14.01
C LEU A 144 -6.29 -3.07 -12.98
N LYS A 145 -5.41 -3.21 -11.99
CA LYS A 145 -5.66 -3.98 -10.78
C LYS A 145 -6.52 -3.18 -9.82
N ILE A 146 -7.60 -3.77 -9.31
CA ILE A 146 -8.61 -3.06 -8.51
C ILE A 146 -8.52 -3.51 -7.05
N GLY A 147 -8.37 -2.52 -6.16
CA GLY A 147 -8.50 -2.71 -4.72
C GLY A 147 -9.95 -2.71 -4.25
N SER A 148 -10.22 -3.44 -3.17
CA SER A 148 -11.45 -3.22 -2.41
C SER A 148 -11.49 -1.80 -1.82
N PRO A 149 -12.67 -1.33 -1.35
CA PRO A 149 -12.71 -0.20 -0.44
C PRO A 149 -11.77 -0.43 0.75
N ALA A 150 -11.10 0.64 1.18
CA ALA A 150 -10.22 0.62 2.34
C ALA A 150 -11.06 0.80 3.60
N VAL A 151 -11.09 -0.20 4.47
CA VAL A 151 -11.91 -0.18 5.69
C VAL A 151 -11.06 0.06 6.94
N THR A 152 -11.68 0.64 7.97
CA THR A 152 -11.02 0.86 9.26
C THR A 152 -10.64 -0.44 9.97
N ASN A 153 -9.82 -0.35 11.03
CA ASN A 153 -9.64 -1.42 12.01
C ASN A 153 -10.75 -1.47 13.09
N GLY A 154 -11.89 -0.84 12.86
CA GLY A 154 -13.04 -0.85 13.76
C GLY A 154 -13.68 -2.23 13.90
N ASP A 155 -14.18 -2.52 15.11
CA ASP A 155 -14.99 -3.70 15.40
C ASP A 155 -16.48 -3.33 15.41
N GLY A 156 -17.34 -4.25 14.97
CA GLY A 156 -18.77 -4.03 14.79
C GLY A 156 -19.32 -4.64 13.51
N ALA A 157 -20.65 -4.81 13.45
CA ALA A 157 -21.33 -5.44 12.31
C ALA A 157 -21.12 -4.67 11.00
N ASP A 158 -21.11 -3.34 11.08
CA ASP A 158 -20.99 -2.43 9.93
C ASP A 158 -19.63 -1.72 9.91
N LYS A 159 -18.59 -2.33 10.50
CA LYS A 159 -17.23 -1.79 10.57
C LYS A 159 -16.19 -2.76 10.03
N GLY A 160 -15.08 -2.21 9.55
CA GLY A 160 -13.87 -2.95 9.22
C GLY A 160 -14.11 -4.21 8.39
N ILE A 161 -13.61 -5.33 8.91
CA ILE A 161 -13.71 -6.65 8.28
C ILE A 161 -15.17 -7.03 7.96
N ASN A 162 -16.13 -6.73 8.84
CA ASN A 162 -17.52 -7.15 8.64
C ASN A 162 -18.21 -6.33 7.56
N TRP A 163 -17.96 -5.02 7.51
CA TRP A 163 -18.42 -4.18 6.41
C TRP A 163 -17.85 -4.66 5.07
N LEU A 164 -16.54 -4.95 5.02
CA LEU A 164 -15.90 -5.41 3.79
C LEU A 164 -16.40 -6.79 3.34
N LYS A 165 -16.68 -7.73 4.26
CA LYS A 165 -17.35 -9.00 3.91
C LYS A 165 -18.68 -8.76 3.19
N SER A 166 -19.50 -7.84 3.70
CA SER A 166 -20.80 -7.50 3.10
C SER A 166 -20.63 -6.87 1.71
N PHE A 167 -19.65 -5.98 1.54
CA PHE A 167 -19.30 -5.44 0.22
C PHE A 167 -18.84 -6.52 -0.76
N MET A 168 -17.94 -7.42 -0.34
CA MET A 168 -17.43 -8.50 -1.19
C MET A 168 -18.56 -9.46 -1.62
N SER A 169 -19.55 -9.69 -0.77
CA SER A 169 -20.76 -10.45 -1.11
C SER A 169 -21.60 -9.73 -2.17
N GLY A 170 -21.86 -8.43 -1.99
CA GLY A 170 -22.62 -7.61 -2.95
C GLY A 170 -21.90 -7.32 -4.27
N CYS A 171 -20.58 -7.45 -4.30
CA CYS A 171 -19.71 -7.29 -5.46
C CYS A 171 -19.07 -8.64 -5.87
N SER A 172 -19.78 -9.75 -5.71
CA SER A 172 -19.25 -11.11 -6.02
C SER A 172 -18.92 -11.33 -7.51
N ASP A 173 -19.48 -10.50 -8.38
CA ASP A 173 -19.21 -10.42 -9.82
C ASP A 173 -18.14 -9.39 -10.20
N CYS A 174 -17.61 -8.64 -9.23
CA CYS A 174 -16.62 -7.59 -9.46
C CYS A 174 -15.19 -8.15 -9.50
N GLN A 175 -14.34 -7.57 -10.37
CA GLN A 175 -12.90 -7.75 -10.26
C GLN A 175 -12.40 -7.01 -9.02
N ILE A 176 -11.91 -7.76 -8.02
CA ILE A 176 -11.19 -7.27 -6.84
C ILE A 176 -9.89 -8.07 -6.73
N ASP A 177 -8.77 -7.47 -7.08
CA ASP A 177 -7.46 -8.13 -7.13
C ASP A 177 -6.78 -8.19 -5.77
N PHE A 178 -6.96 -7.15 -4.95
CA PHE A 178 -6.39 -7.04 -3.61
C PHE A 178 -7.41 -6.39 -2.65
N VAL A 179 -7.21 -6.62 -1.35
CA VAL A 179 -8.06 -6.04 -0.29
C VAL A 179 -7.29 -4.98 0.49
N THR A 180 -7.99 -3.92 0.86
CA THR A 180 -7.40 -2.71 1.38
C THR A 180 -7.81 -2.49 2.84
N ALA A 181 -6.83 -2.25 3.72
CA ALA A 181 -7.06 -2.07 5.15
C ALA A 181 -6.38 -0.79 5.66
N HIS A 182 -7.04 -0.14 6.62
CA HIS A 182 -6.44 0.89 7.46
C HIS A 182 -6.20 0.34 8.88
N TYR A 183 -5.17 0.85 9.55
CA TYR A 183 -4.90 0.49 10.94
C TYR A 183 -4.33 1.62 11.77
N TYR A 184 -5.09 2.06 12.76
CA TYR A 184 -4.66 3.04 13.76
C TYR A 184 -4.89 2.49 15.17
N ALA A 185 -3.81 2.42 15.95
CA ALA A 185 -3.86 1.95 17.33
C ALA A 185 -2.65 2.46 18.12
N TRP A 186 -2.46 1.93 19.33
CA TRP A 186 -1.20 2.06 20.06
C TRP A 186 -0.06 1.33 19.34
N ASP A 187 1.18 1.61 19.76
CA ASP A 187 2.43 1.03 19.24
C ASP A 187 2.67 -0.46 19.59
N LYS A 188 1.62 -1.28 19.51
CA LYS A 188 1.66 -2.72 19.78
C LYS A 188 1.82 -3.53 18.50
N ALA A 189 3.06 -3.89 18.18
CA ALA A 189 3.38 -4.61 16.94
C ALA A 189 2.65 -5.97 16.82
N GLU A 190 2.50 -6.71 17.91
CA GLU A 190 1.80 -8.01 17.88
C GLU A 190 0.30 -7.86 17.55
N ASP A 191 -0.36 -6.80 18.03
CA ASP A 191 -1.77 -6.53 17.71
C ASP A 191 -1.93 -6.19 16.22
N PHE A 192 -0.99 -5.41 15.67
CA PHE A 192 -0.95 -5.12 14.23
C PHE A 192 -0.77 -6.40 13.40
N LYS A 193 0.23 -7.22 13.75
CA LYS A 193 0.53 -8.48 13.05
C LYS A 193 -0.66 -9.44 13.10
N ALA A 194 -1.30 -9.55 14.26
CA ALA A 194 -2.49 -10.38 14.47
C ALA A 194 -3.67 -9.90 13.62
N TYR A 195 -3.95 -8.59 13.62
CA TYR A 195 -5.04 -8.00 12.83
C TYR A 195 -4.81 -8.23 11.33
N MET A 196 -3.62 -7.93 10.80
CA MET A 196 -3.32 -8.09 9.37
C MET A 196 -3.35 -9.55 8.94
N THR A 197 -2.89 -10.46 9.80
CA THR A 197 -3.01 -11.91 9.57
C THR A 197 -4.48 -12.35 9.50
N ASN A 198 -5.32 -11.85 10.41
CA ASN A 198 -6.76 -12.14 10.40
C ASN A 198 -7.46 -11.57 9.16
N PHE A 199 -7.10 -10.34 8.77
CA PHE A 199 -7.61 -9.69 7.57
C PHE A 199 -7.29 -10.51 6.32
N HIS A 200 -6.02 -10.92 6.14
CA HIS A 200 -5.62 -11.79 5.04
C HIS A 200 -6.35 -13.14 5.05
N LYS A 201 -6.41 -13.82 6.20
CA LYS A 201 -7.12 -15.11 6.33
C LYS A 201 -8.60 -15.00 5.96
N THR A 202 -9.23 -13.87 6.29
CA THR A 202 -10.65 -13.63 6.03
C THR A 202 -10.95 -13.51 4.55
N PHE A 203 -10.14 -12.76 3.80
CA PHE A 203 -10.42 -12.46 2.40
C PHE A 203 -9.64 -13.33 1.41
N ASN A 204 -8.60 -14.02 1.88
CA ASN A 204 -7.72 -14.88 1.09
C ASN A 204 -7.24 -14.21 -0.21
N LYS A 205 -6.85 -12.94 -0.09
CA LYS A 205 -6.36 -12.06 -1.17
C LYS A 205 -5.11 -11.31 -0.72
N PRO A 206 -4.28 -10.82 -1.65
CA PRO A 206 -3.23 -9.88 -1.31
C PRO A 206 -3.78 -8.67 -0.55
N VAL A 207 -3.02 -8.20 0.43
CA VAL A 207 -3.38 -7.10 1.32
C VAL A 207 -2.55 -5.88 0.99
N TRP A 208 -3.24 -4.75 0.85
CA TRP A 208 -2.65 -3.43 0.82
C TRP A 208 -3.04 -2.67 2.08
N ILE A 209 -2.05 -2.13 2.78
CA ILE A 209 -2.25 -1.35 4.00
C ILE A 209 -2.06 0.12 3.63
N THR A 210 -3.10 0.74 3.06
CA THR A 210 -2.99 2.08 2.47
C THR A 210 -2.82 3.16 3.52
N GLU A 211 -3.26 2.91 4.75
CA GLU A 211 -2.97 3.76 5.88
C GLU A 211 -2.65 2.93 7.12
N PHE A 212 -1.56 3.27 7.78
CA PHE A 212 -1.36 2.89 9.17
C PHE A 212 -0.60 3.97 9.92
N GLY A 213 -0.85 4.04 11.21
CA GLY A 213 -0.20 4.99 12.10
C GLY A 213 -0.41 4.60 13.56
N VAL A 214 0.35 5.22 14.46
CA VAL A 214 0.12 5.10 15.90
C VAL A 214 -0.61 6.33 16.42
N THR A 215 -1.65 6.11 17.22
CA THR A 215 -2.40 7.17 17.91
C THR A 215 -1.73 7.57 19.23
N GLU A 216 -0.92 6.67 19.79
CA GLU A 216 -0.15 6.87 21.02
C GLU A 216 1.10 5.97 20.99
N GLY A 217 2.15 6.37 21.71
CA GLY A 217 3.38 5.58 21.87
C GLY A 217 4.53 5.97 20.92
N ASN A 218 5.49 5.06 20.76
CA ASN A 218 6.76 5.26 20.05
C ASN A 218 6.68 4.72 18.61
N ALA A 219 6.32 5.60 17.67
CA ALA A 219 6.18 5.26 16.26
C ALA A 219 7.47 4.69 15.62
N PRO A 220 8.68 5.26 15.85
CA PRO A 220 9.91 4.66 15.31
C PRO A 220 10.18 3.24 15.82
N ALA A 221 9.92 2.96 17.10
CA ALA A 221 10.10 1.61 17.66
C ALA A 221 9.11 0.61 17.06
N PHE A 222 7.84 1.02 16.91
CA PHE A 222 6.82 0.23 16.23
C PHE A 222 7.22 -0.11 14.79
N LEU A 223 7.62 0.91 14.00
CA LEU A 223 8.07 0.72 12.62
C LEU A 223 9.25 -0.25 12.50
N LYS A 224 10.23 -0.14 13.40
CA LYS A 224 11.39 -1.04 13.44
C LYS A 224 10.99 -2.50 13.58
N GLU A 225 9.86 -2.78 14.24
CA GLU A 225 9.37 -4.13 14.48
C GLU A 225 8.45 -4.63 13.35
N ILE A 226 7.57 -3.78 12.82
CA ILE A 226 6.58 -4.21 11.81
C ILE A 226 7.08 -4.16 10.37
N LEU A 227 7.99 -3.24 10.00
CA LEU A 227 8.46 -3.13 8.61
C LEU A 227 9.17 -4.42 8.13
N PRO A 228 10.16 -4.99 8.86
CA PRO A 228 10.79 -6.23 8.43
C PRO A 228 9.81 -7.40 8.36
N TRP A 229 8.80 -7.42 9.24
CA TRP A 229 7.76 -8.43 9.22
C TRP A 229 6.88 -8.30 7.98
N MET A 230 6.40 -7.10 7.64
CA MET A 230 5.60 -6.85 6.44
C MET A 230 6.36 -7.17 5.15
N ASP A 231 7.66 -6.87 5.10
CA ASP A 231 8.52 -7.22 3.97
C ASP A 231 8.61 -8.73 3.75
N GLN A 232 8.61 -9.52 4.83
CA GLN A 232 8.62 -11.00 4.78
C GLN A 232 7.25 -11.62 4.39
N GLN A 233 6.14 -10.90 4.55
CA GLN A 233 4.83 -11.44 4.22
C GLN A 233 4.57 -11.36 2.71
N SER A 234 4.55 -12.49 2.01
CA SER A 234 4.29 -12.51 0.56
C SER A 234 2.89 -12.02 0.18
N TRP A 235 1.94 -12.08 1.12
CA TRP A 235 0.57 -11.61 0.95
C TRP A 235 0.37 -10.13 1.27
N ILE A 236 1.35 -9.45 1.86
CA ILE A 236 1.36 -7.98 1.94
C ILE A 236 2.13 -7.48 0.72
N GLU A 237 1.43 -6.83 -0.20
CA GLU A 237 2.04 -6.31 -1.43
C GLU A 237 2.52 -4.87 -1.25
N ARG A 238 1.73 -4.05 -0.54
CA ARG A 238 1.98 -2.62 -0.39
C ARG A 238 1.52 -2.08 0.95
N TYR A 239 2.25 -1.11 1.49
CA TYR A 239 1.86 -0.42 2.71
C TYR A 239 2.34 1.04 2.71
N ALA A 240 1.56 1.95 3.31
CA ALA A 240 1.90 3.36 3.43
C ALA A 240 1.56 3.90 4.82
N TRP A 241 2.54 4.54 5.45
CA TRP A 241 2.31 5.25 6.71
C TRP A 241 1.51 6.53 6.43
N HIS A 242 0.55 6.85 7.30
CA HIS A 242 -0.17 8.11 7.23
C HIS A 242 0.60 9.19 8.00
N MET A 243 1.30 10.14 7.36
CA MET A 243 1.40 10.42 5.91
C MET A 243 2.68 11.21 5.60
N ALA A 244 3.03 11.39 4.33
CA ALA A 244 4.05 12.33 3.85
C ALA A 244 3.49 13.77 3.87
N ALA A 245 3.35 14.32 5.08
CA ALA A 245 3.03 15.72 5.35
C ALA A 245 3.77 16.21 6.61
N PRO A 246 3.86 17.53 6.83
CA PRO A 246 4.39 18.09 8.07
C PRO A 246 3.56 17.62 9.26
N THR A 247 4.21 17.03 10.27
CA THR A 247 3.52 16.67 11.52
C THR A 247 2.94 17.94 12.16
N THR A 248 1.68 17.87 12.58
CA THR A 248 1.03 18.91 13.37
C THR A 248 0.78 18.40 14.79
N ASN A 249 0.59 19.32 15.74
CA ASN A 249 0.17 18.95 17.09
C ASN A 249 -1.34 18.61 17.17
N GLU A 250 -2.04 18.58 16.03
CA GLU A 250 -3.48 18.37 15.96
C GLU A 250 -3.81 16.88 15.74
N GLY A 251 -4.76 16.35 16.53
CA GLY A 251 -5.29 14.99 16.33
C GLY A 251 -4.38 13.85 16.77
N GLY A 252 -3.20 14.12 17.34
CA GLY A 252 -2.31 13.11 17.95
C GLY A 252 -1.62 12.16 16.96
N LEU A 253 -1.95 12.25 15.67
CA LEU A 253 -1.31 11.47 14.62
C LEU A 253 0.08 12.03 14.31
N LYS A 254 1.02 11.13 14.03
CA LYS A 254 2.42 11.47 13.78
C LYS A 254 2.75 11.21 12.32
N PHE A 255 3.09 12.26 11.57
CA PHE A 255 3.38 12.17 10.13
C PHE A 255 4.89 12.02 9.87
N LEU A 256 5.30 11.91 8.61
CA LEU A 256 6.67 11.56 8.22
C LEU A 256 7.64 12.76 8.17
N LEU A 257 7.14 14.00 8.20
CA LEU A 257 7.98 15.20 8.09
C LEU A 257 8.01 16.00 9.40
N ASN A 258 9.06 16.80 9.58
CA ASN A 258 9.10 17.81 10.63
C ASN A 258 7.99 18.87 10.44
N GLU A 259 7.71 19.67 11.47
CA GLU A 259 6.66 20.70 11.42
C GLU A 259 6.86 21.71 10.28
N ALA A 260 8.12 21.98 9.91
CA ALA A 260 8.47 22.88 8.81
C ALA A 260 8.22 22.29 7.41
N GLY A 261 7.96 20.97 7.30
CA GLY A 261 7.71 20.30 6.03
C GLY A 261 8.91 20.20 5.10
N ASN A 262 10.13 20.41 5.60
CA ASN A 262 11.34 20.52 4.78
C ASN A 262 12.36 19.40 5.04
N ALA A 263 12.11 18.52 6.00
CA ALA A 263 12.92 17.34 6.26
C ALA A 263 12.07 16.20 6.82
N LEU A 264 12.53 14.96 6.64
CA LEU A 264 11.97 13.82 7.35
C LEU A 264 12.24 13.98 8.85
N ASN A 265 11.26 13.61 9.66
CA ASN A 265 11.48 13.41 11.10
C ASN A 265 12.03 12.00 11.37
N ASP A 266 12.11 11.60 12.64
CA ASP A 266 12.55 10.27 13.05
C ASP A 266 11.64 9.14 12.53
N ILE A 267 10.33 9.37 12.47
CA ILE A 267 9.35 8.45 11.88
C ILE A 267 9.56 8.33 10.37
N GLY A 268 9.70 9.46 9.68
CA GLY A 268 10.00 9.52 8.25
C GLY A 268 11.27 8.76 7.90
N THR A 269 12.32 8.95 8.70
CA THR A 269 13.59 8.26 8.53
C THR A 269 13.44 6.75 8.75
N ALA A 270 12.76 6.33 9.82
CA ALA A 270 12.52 4.92 10.12
C ALA A 270 11.63 4.23 9.06
N PHE A 271 10.64 4.93 8.52
CA PHE A 271 9.76 4.42 7.46
C PHE A 271 10.46 4.34 6.11
N ALA A 272 11.39 5.23 5.81
CA ALA A 272 12.04 5.29 4.50
C ALA A 272 13.27 4.36 4.38
N SER A 273 13.95 4.07 5.49
CA SER A 273 15.18 3.25 5.56
C SER A 273 14.94 1.76 5.34
#